data_AF-A0A6L7NCJ7-F1
#
_entry.id   AF-A0A6L7NCJ7-F1
#
_cell.length_a   1.000
_cell.length_b   1.000
_cell.length_c   1.000
_cell.angle_alpha   90.00
_cell.angle_beta   90.00
_cell.angle_gamma   90.00
#
_symmetry.space_group_name_H-M   'P 1'
#
loop_
_entity.id
_entity.type
_entity.pdbx_description
1 polymer ?
#
loop_
_entity_poly.entity_id
_entity_poly.type
_entity_poly.pdbx_seq_one_letter_code
_entity_poly.pdbx_strand_id
1 'polypeptide(L)' 'MVGINPETWNDLDRGQRFVSTYRLTFTNLWDGSNAVWRHYKGPNSYTSEVMLVDKHGNRVEQTTSRFSTSKYQRLVDGLD' A
#
# COMPACT_ATOMS: atom_id res chain seq x y z
N MET A 1 -2.63 -7.45 4.05
CA MET A 1 -1.93 -6.33 3.39
C MET A 1 -2.78 -5.87 2.22
N VAL A 2 -2.81 -4.58 1.93
CA VAL A 2 -3.47 -4.03 0.73
C VAL A 2 -2.45 -3.19 -0.03
N GLY A 3 -2.23 -3.49 -1.31
CA GLY A 3 -1.43 -2.64 -2.19
C GLY A 3 -2.30 -1.53 -2.78
N ILE A 4 -1.90 -0.27 -2.69
CA ILE A 4 -2.60 0.86 -3.32
C ILE A 4 -1.71 1.38 -4.44
N ASN A 5 -2.21 1.29 -5.67
CA ASN A 5 -1.49 1.68 -6.87
C ASN A 5 -2.11 2.98 -7.39
N PRO A 6 -1.39 4.11 -7.35
CA PRO A 6 -1.86 5.36 -7.92
C PRO A 6 -1.90 5.21 -9.44
N GLU A 7 -3.05 5.42 -10.06
CA GLU A 7 -3.18 5.34 -11.51
C GLU A 7 -3.13 6.75 -12.12
N THR A 8 -2.09 6.97 -12.92
CA THR A 8 -2.18 7.77 -14.15
C THR A 8 -2.28 6.87 -15.39
N TRP A 9 -2.48 5.55 -15.21
CA TRP A 9 -2.33 4.52 -16.24
C TRP A 9 -3.59 3.64 -16.30
N ASN A 10 -4.49 3.93 -17.22
CA ASN A 10 -5.73 3.19 -17.52
C ASN A 10 -5.47 1.75 -18.02
N ASP A 11 -4.95 0.83 -17.22
CA ASP A 11 -4.71 -0.53 -17.73
C ASP A 11 -4.80 -1.61 -16.64
N LEU A 12 -6.05 -1.99 -16.30
CA LEU A 12 -6.38 -3.16 -15.48
C LEU A 12 -5.57 -4.40 -15.91
N ASP A 13 -5.30 -4.56 -17.20
CA ASP A 13 -4.48 -5.63 -17.77
C ASP A 13 -3.04 -5.63 -17.26
N ARG A 14 -2.42 -4.45 -17.09
CA ARG A 14 -1.07 -4.35 -16.51
C ARG A 14 -1.10 -4.70 -15.03
N GLY A 15 -2.14 -4.27 -14.32
CA GLY A 15 -2.37 -4.64 -12.93
C GLY A 15 -2.46 -6.16 -12.76
N GLN A 16 -3.26 -6.82 -13.58
CA GLN A 16 -3.41 -8.27 -13.59
C GLN A 16 -2.10 -8.99 -13.97
N ARG A 17 -1.36 -8.50 -14.97
CA ARG A 17 -0.04 -9.04 -15.32
C ARG A 17 0.96 -8.90 -14.18
N PHE A 18 0.98 -7.77 -13.48
CA PHE A 18 1.83 -7.55 -12.32
C PHE A 18 1.52 -8.54 -11.20
N VAL A 19 0.25 -8.69 -10.83
CA VAL A 19 -0.20 -9.68 -9.83
C VAL A 19 0.22 -11.10 -10.22
N SER A 20 -0.02 -11.48 -11.49
CA SER A 20 0.33 -12.81 -11.99
C SER A 20 1.85 -13.05 -12.02
N THR A 21 2.63 -12.05 -12.45
CA THR A 21 4.10 -12.15 -12.59
C THR A 21 4.76 -12.34 -11.23
N TYR A 22 4.33 -11.59 -10.23
CA TYR A 22 4.90 -11.61 -8.89
C TYR A 22 4.15 -12.54 -7.92
N ARG A 23 3.12 -13.25 -8.40
CA ARG A 23 2.29 -14.19 -7.62
C ARG A 23 1.77 -13.56 -6.33
N LEU A 24 1.27 -12.33 -6.42
CA LEU A 24 0.78 -11.60 -5.25
C LEU A 24 -0.50 -12.27 -4.73
N THR A 25 -0.56 -12.51 -3.42
CA THR A 25 -1.69 -13.18 -2.75
C THR A 25 -2.55 -12.22 -1.93
N PHE A 26 -2.23 -10.93 -1.94
CA PHE A 26 -2.94 -9.90 -1.20
C PHE A 26 -3.76 -8.99 -2.11
N THR A 27 -4.79 -8.37 -1.54
CA THR A 27 -5.67 -7.44 -2.26
C THR A 27 -4.88 -6.25 -2.79
N ASN A 28 -5.07 -5.93 -4.06
CA ASN A 28 -4.53 -4.73 -4.67
C ASN A 28 -5.69 -3.84 -5.10
N LEU A 29 -5.60 -2.56 -4.78
CA LEU A 29 -6.53 -1.51 -5.17
C LEU A 29 -5.86 -0.65 -6.25
N TRP A 30 -6.52 -0.51 -7.39
CA TRP A 30 -6.13 0.41 -8.44
C TRP A 30 -6.95 1.70 -8.28
N ASP A 31 -6.29 2.77 -7.85
CA ASP A 31 -6.92 4.04 -7.53
C ASP A 31 -6.69 5.05 -8.68
N GLY A 32 -7.53 4.94 -9.71
CA GLY A 32 -7.54 5.85 -10.89
C GLY A 32 -7.76 7.32 -10.55
N SER A 33 -8.39 7.60 -9.41
CA SER A 33 -8.60 8.98 -8.92
C SER A 33 -7.43 9.52 -8.10
N ASN A 34 -6.51 8.63 -7.68
CA ASN A 34 -5.50 8.87 -6.67
C ASN A 34 -6.07 9.37 -5.32
N ALA A 35 -7.36 9.23 -5.05
CA ALA A 35 -8.00 9.77 -3.85
C ALA A 35 -7.52 9.06 -2.58
N VAL A 36 -7.42 7.73 -2.61
CA VAL A 36 -6.93 6.91 -1.49
C VAL A 36 -5.43 7.15 -1.30
N TRP A 37 -4.66 7.18 -2.39
CA TRP A 37 -3.24 7.51 -2.33
C TRP A 37 -3.02 8.89 -1.69
N ARG A 38 -3.74 9.92 -2.15
CA ARG A 38 -3.65 11.29 -1.64
C ARG A 38 -4.15 11.43 -0.20
N HIS A 39 -5.17 10.66 0.19
CA HIS A 39 -5.66 10.65 1.56
C HIS A 39 -4.55 10.28 2.56
N TYR A 40 -3.73 9.28 2.21
CA TYR A 40 -2.67 8.79 3.10
C TYR A 40 -1.32 9.49 2.92
N LYS A 41 -1.00 9.99 1.72
CA LYS A 41 0.33 10.53 1.37
C LYS A 41 0.39 12.04 1.16
N GLY A 42 -0.75 12.70 0.98
CA GLY A 42 -0.82 14.07 0.48
C GLY A 42 -0.60 14.17 -1.04
N PRO A 43 -0.81 15.37 -1.62
CA PRO A 43 -0.95 15.55 -3.07
C PRO A 43 0.33 15.36 -3.91
N ASN A 44 1.53 15.36 -3.31
CA ASN A 44 2.81 15.46 -4.05
C ASN A 44 3.82 14.32 -3.77
N SER A 45 3.41 13.23 -3.12
CA SER A 45 4.30 12.10 -2.81
C SER A 45 4.12 10.98 -3.85
N TYR A 46 5.22 10.55 -4.48
CA TYR A 46 5.24 9.48 -5.49
C TYR A 46 6.12 8.29 -5.09
N THR A 47 6.57 8.25 -3.84
CA THR A 47 7.42 7.18 -3.30
C THR A 47 6.57 6.01 -2.81
N SER A 48 6.95 4.77 -3.15
CA SER A 48 6.34 3.56 -2.59
C SER A 48 6.59 3.49 -1.08
N GLU A 49 5.54 3.26 -0.30
CA GLU A 49 5.64 3.21 1.17
C GLU A 49 4.73 2.14 1.75
N VAL A 50 5.06 1.75 2.97
CA VAL A 50 4.21 0.85 3.77
C VAL A 50 3.65 1.65 4.92
N MET A 51 2.35 1.49 5.14
CA MET A 51 1.61 2.12 6.22
C MET A 51 0.89 1.06 7.05
N LEU A 52 0.94 1.21 8.37
CA LEU A 52 0.03 0.50 9.26
C LEU A 52 -1.15 1.39 9.58
N VAL A 53 -2.31 0.78 9.57
CA VAL A 53 -3.59 1.43 9.83
C VAL A 53 -4.32 0.60 10.89
N ASP A 54 -4.92 1.27 11.87
CA ASP A 54 -5.74 0.62 12.89
C ASP A 54 -7.11 0.16 12.31
N LYS A 55 -7.92 -0.49 13.15
CA LYS A 55 -9.26 -0.95 12.76
C LYS A 55 -10.25 0.17 12.39
N HIS A 56 -9.94 1.42 12.74
CA HIS A 56 -10.77 2.59 12.45
C HIS A 56 -10.31 3.34 11.19
N GLY A 57 -9.24 2.90 10.55
CA GLY A 57 -8.69 3.58 9.38
C GLY A 57 -7.65 4.65 9.72
N ASN A 58 -7.28 4.81 11.00
CA ASN A 58 -6.27 5.78 11.41
C ASN A 58 -4.86 5.24 11.16
N ARG A 59 -3.98 6.12 10.70
CA ARG A 59 -2.58 5.79 10.50
C ARG A 59 -1.86 5.60 11.85
N VAL A 60 -1.22 4.45 12.01
CA VAL A 60 -0.41 4.12 13.19
C VAL A 60 1.08 4.35 12.91
N GLU A 61 1.58 3.98 11.72
CA GLU A 61 2.99 4.16 11.34
C GLU A 61 3.17 4.24 9.81
N GLN A 62 4.22 4.92 9.33
CA GLN A 62 4.63 4.97 7.91
C GLN A 62 6.15 4.79 7.79
N THR A 63 6.58 4.00 6.80
CA THR A 63 7.99 3.92 6.39
C THR A 63 8.16 4.33 4.93
N THR A 64 9.12 5.23 4.69
CA THR A 64 9.43 5.83 3.38
C THR A 64 10.39 5.00 2.53
N SER A 65 10.84 3.84 3.00
CA SER A 65 11.85 3.01 2.34
C SER A 65 11.74 1.52 2.66
N ARG A 66 12.38 0.71 1.79
CA ARG A 66 12.40 -0.76 1.63
C ARG A 66 11.74 -1.57 2.74
N PHE A 67 10.74 -2.34 2.31
CA PHE A 67 10.04 -3.38 3.04
C PHE A 67 10.96 -4.18 3.98
N SER A 68 10.77 -4.02 5.30
CA SER A 68 11.39 -4.86 6.33
C SER A 68 10.29 -5.60 7.08
N THR A 69 10.10 -6.88 6.74
CA THR A 69 9.14 -7.78 7.39
C THR A 69 9.38 -7.89 8.89
N SER A 70 10.65 -7.89 9.31
CA SER A 70 11.05 -8.04 10.71
C SER A 70 10.76 -6.81 11.57
N LYS A 71 10.60 -5.62 10.96
CA LYS A 71 10.13 -4.43 11.68
C LYS A 71 8.63 -4.52 11.97
N TYR A 72 7.85 -5.02 11.00
CA TYR A 72 6.40 -5.12 11.13
C TYR A 72 5.91 -6.32 11.96
N GLN A 73 6.60 -7.46 11.91
CA GLN A 73 6.26 -8.59 12.78
C GLN A 73 6.28 -8.18 14.25
N ARG A 74 7.33 -7.45 14.68
CA ARG A 74 7.44 -6.92 16.04
C ARG A 74 6.33 -5.92 16.43
N LEU A 75 5.79 -5.20 15.45
CA LEU A 75 4.69 -4.25 15.68
C LEU A 75 3.36 -5.00 15.80
N VAL A 76 3.11 -6.01 14.97
CA VAL A 76 1.93 -6.88 15.10
C VAL A 76 1.95 -7.61 16.43
N ASP A 77 3.12 -8.12 16.86
CA ASP A 77 3.27 -8.84 18.12
C ASP A 77 3.18 -7.91 19.37
N GLY A 78 3.24 -6.58 19.19
CA GLY A 78 3.24 -5.59 20.27
C GLY A 78 1.98 -4.74 20.38
N LEU A 79 0.94 -5.05 19.60
CA LEU A 79 -0.35 -4.34 19.59
C LEU A 79 -1.46 -5.04 20.42
N ASP A 80 -1.07 -5.90 21.37
CA ASP A 80 -1.96 -6.48 22.39
C ASP A 80 -2.46 -5.43 23.41
#